data_AF-A0AAX2HB32-F1
#
_entry.id   AF-A0AAX2HB32-F1
#
_cell.length_a   1.000
_cell.length_b   1.000
_cell.length_c   1.000
_cell.angle_alpha   90.00
_cell.angle_beta   90.00
_cell.angle_gamma   90.00
#
_symmetry.space_group_name_H-M   'P 1'
#
loop_
_entity.id
_entity.type
_entity.pdbx_description
1 polymer ?
#
loop_
_entity_poly.entity_id
_entity_poly.type
_entity_poly.pdbx_seq_one_letter_code
_entity_poly.pdbx_strand_id
1 'polypeptide(L)' 'MVKAWVGDGYEVASDEKTLVSQNGLRQYRPPTYKPYQQGAQANFEQRFPGQETKKWQSNAHLDITD' A
#
# COMPACT_ATOMS: atom_id res chain seq x y z
N MET A 1 9.83 -5.09 6.72
CA MET A 1 9.67 -3.78 6.05
C MET A 1 8.21 -3.37 5.92
N VAL A 2 7.34 -4.20 5.33
CA VAL A 2 5.91 -3.87 5.13
C VAL A 2 5.15 -3.52 6.43
N LYS A 3 5.29 -4.33 7.49
CA LYS A 3 4.64 -4.05 8.78
C LYS A 3 5.09 -2.73 9.40
N ALA A 4 6.34 -2.32 9.18
CA ALA A 4 6.85 -1.02 9.64
C ALA A 4 6.22 0.17 8.89
N TRP A 5 5.77 -0.02 7.65
CA TRP A 5 5.07 1.01 6.89
C TRP A 5 3.67 1.29 7.44
N VAL A 6 2.88 0.22 7.64
CA VAL A 6 1.50 0.32 8.15
C VAL A 6 1.42 0.49 9.66
N GLY A 7 2.48 0.15 10.39
CA GLY A 7 2.56 0.25 11.85
C GLY A 7 1.78 -0.86 12.56
N ASP A 8 1.85 -0.84 13.89
CA ASP A 8 1.10 -1.77 14.73
C ASP A 8 -0.42 -1.50 14.65
N GLY A 9 -1.22 -2.53 14.92
CA GLY A 9 -2.68 -2.44 14.84
C GLY A 9 -3.22 -2.27 13.41
N TYR A 10 -2.42 -2.61 12.39
CA TYR A 10 -2.90 -2.65 11.01
C TYR A 10 -4.00 -3.70 10.83
N GLU A 11 -4.86 -3.46 9.86
CA GLU A 11 -5.93 -4.38 9.47
C GLU A 11 -5.64 -4.98 8.08
N VAL A 12 -6.18 -6.18 7.84
CA VAL A 12 -6.22 -6.78 6.51
C VAL A 12 -7.52 -6.35 5.84
N ALA A 13 -7.42 -5.76 4.65
CA ALA A 13 -8.58 -5.31 3.89
C ALA A 13 -9.44 -6.50 3.40
N SER A 14 -10.62 -6.20 2.86
CA SER A 14 -11.57 -7.20 2.35
C SER A 14 -11.06 -8.03 1.17
N ASP A 15 -9.96 -7.62 0.53
CA ASP A 15 -9.28 -8.40 -0.50
C ASP A 15 -8.29 -9.44 0.06
N GLU A 16 -8.28 -9.60 1.40
CA GLU A 16 -7.52 -10.55 2.21
C GLU A 16 -6.00 -10.40 2.17
N LYS A 17 -5.50 -9.33 1.53
CA LYS A 17 -4.06 -9.22 1.23
C LYS A 17 -3.51 -7.81 1.38
N THR A 18 -4.33 -6.78 1.15
CA THR A 18 -3.93 -5.38 1.38
C THR A 18 -3.88 -5.12 2.87
N LEU A 19 -2.79 -4.50 3.34
CA LEU A 19 -2.64 -4.09 4.73
C LEU A 19 -2.93 -2.60 4.84
N VAL A 20 -3.75 -2.19 5.82
CA VAL A 20 -4.12 -0.79 6.05
C VAL A 20 -3.74 -0.40 7.46
N SER A 21 -3.07 0.73 7.65
CA SER A 21 -2.69 1.24 8.97
C SER A 21 -3.94 1.52 9.82
N GLN A 22 -3.79 1.43 11.14
CA GLN A 22 -4.90 1.64 12.08
C GLN A 22 -5.64 2.98 11.87
N ASN A 23 -4.91 4.04 11.51
CA ASN A 23 -5.49 5.36 11.22
C ASN A 23 -6.02 5.52 9.78
N GLY A 24 -5.96 4.48 8.94
CA GLY A 24 -6.44 4.49 7.57
C GLY A 24 -5.65 5.37 6.59
N LEU A 25 -4.49 5.88 7.02
CA LEU A 25 -3.67 6.84 6.24
C LEU A 25 -2.59 6.19 5.38
N ARG A 26 -2.23 4.94 5.64
CA ARG A 26 -1.24 4.20 4.85
C ARG A 26 -1.82 2.85 4.48
N GLN A 27 -1.55 2.42 3.26
CA GLN A 27 -1.75 1.03 2.89
C GLN A 27 -0.54 0.46 2.17
N TYR A 28 -0.39 -0.85 2.30
CA TYR A 28 0.48 -1.66 1.48
C TYR A 28 -0.38 -2.60 0.65
N ARG A 29 -0.16 -2.62 -0.66
CA ARG A 29 -0.72 -3.66 -1.53
C ARG A 29 0.40 -4.61 -1.95
N PRO A 30 0.17 -5.93 -1.87
CA PRO A 30 1.16 -6.93 -2.23
C PRO A 30 1.53 -6.84 -3.72
N PRO A 31 2.69 -7.42 -4.10
CA PRO A 31 3.16 -7.38 -5.48
C PRO A 31 2.11 -7.93 -6.44
N THR A 32 1.94 -7.24 -7.55
CA THR A 32 1.15 -7.74 -8.68
C THR A 32 1.97 -7.54 -9.94
N TYR A 33 1.90 -8.49 -10.87
CA TYR A 33 2.57 -8.38 -12.16
C TYR A 33 1.99 -7.21 -12.96
N LYS A 34 2.86 -6.31 -13.40
CA LYS A 34 2.51 -5.13 -14.20
C LYS A 34 3.14 -5.28 -15.59
N PRO A 35 2.37 -5.73 -16.61
CA PRO A 35 2.92 -6.10 -17.91
C PRO A 35 3.65 -4.96 -18.62
N TYR A 36 3.22 -3.71 -18.42
CA TYR A 36 3.84 -2.53 -19.03
C TYR A 36 5.05 -1.98 -18.24
N GLN A 37 5.36 -2.56 -17.08
CA GLN A 37 6.43 -2.11 -16.18
C GLN A 37 7.47 -3.22 -15.95
N GLN A 38 7.43 -4.26 -16.78
CA GLN A 38 8.43 -5.35 -16.86
C GLN A 38 8.73 -6.04 -15.51
N GLY A 39 7.74 -6.21 -14.64
CA GLY A 39 7.95 -6.88 -13.36
C GLY A 39 6.76 -6.89 -12.41
N ALA A 40 6.96 -7.52 -11.26
CA ALA A 40 6.05 -7.43 -10.14
C ALA A 40 6.43 -6.26 -9.24
N GLN A 41 5.44 -5.47 -8.84
CA GLN A 41 5.64 -4.32 -7.97
C GLN A 41 4.63 -4.31 -6.84
N ALA A 42 5.11 -4.05 -5.63
CA ALA A 42 4.25 -3.70 -4.49
C ALA A 42 3.96 -2.20 -4.46
N ASN A 43 2.84 -1.82 -3.84
CA ASN A 43 2.41 -0.43 -3.72
C ASN A 43 2.41 0.01 -2.25
N PHE A 44 3.01 1.16 -1.97
CA PHE A 44 3.00 1.83 -0.67
C PHE A 44 2.25 3.14 -0.85
N GLU A 45 0.97 3.12 -0.49
CA GLU A 45 0.06 4.23 -0.74
C GLU A 45 -0.23 5.01 0.54
N GLN A 46 -0.38 6.33 0.40
CA GLN A 46 -0.63 7.22 1.53
C GLN A 46 -1.75 8.23 1.25
N ARG A 47 -2.55 8.50 2.28
CA ARG A 47 -3.44 9.65 2.41
C ARG A 47 -2.82 10.68 3.36
N PHE A 48 -3.20 11.93 3.18
CA PHE A 48 -2.80 13.03 4.04
C PHE A 48 -3.90 13.32 5.07
N PRO A 49 -3.56 13.63 6.33
CA PRO A 49 -4.53 14.12 7.30
C PRO A 49 -5.29 15.34 6.77
N GLY A 50 -6.61 15.36 6.97
CA GLY A 50 -7.45 16.49 6.56
C GLY A 50 -7.74 16.59 5.06
N GLN A 51 -7.30 15.63 4.24
CA GLN A 51 -7.71 15.60 2.84
C GLN A 51 -9.23 15.39 2.70
N GLU A 52 -9.88 16.14 1.81
CA GLU A 52 -11.32 16.03 1.59
C GLU A 52 -11.72 14.75 0.84
N THR A 53 -10.83 14.28 -0.04
CA THR A 53 -11.10 13.09 -0.87
C THR A 53 -10.72 11.81 -0.13
N LYS A 54 -11.36 10.67 -0.45
CA LYS A 54 -10.92 9.35 0.06
C LYS A 54 -9.81 8.71 -0.79
N LYS A 55 -9.29 9.42 -1.80
CA LYS A 55 -8.30 8.89 -2.74
C LYS A 55 -6.92 8.78 -2.09
N TRP A 56 -6.17 7.74 -2.45
CA TRP A 56 -4.74 7.65 -2.15
C TRP A 56 -4.01 8.74 -2.94
N GLN A 57 -3.14 9.51 -2.27
CA GLN A 57 -2.50 10.71 -2.83
C GLN A 57 -1.05 10.46 -3.24
N SER A 58 -0.35 9.57 -2.54
CA SER A 58 1.00 9.13 -2.88
C SER A 58 1.02 7.63 -3.07
N ASN A 59 1.93 7.15 -3.93
CA ASN A 59 2.11 5.74 -4.24
C ASN A 59 3.57 5.46 -4.62
N ALA A 60 4.35 4.97 -3.66
CA ALA A 60 5.69 4.45 -3.96
C ALA A 60 5.59 3.00 -4.44
N HIS A 61 6.31 2.68 -5.51
CA HIS A 61 6.39 1.31 -6.04
C HIS A 61 7.72 0.69 -5.61
N LEU A 62 7.65 -0.56 -5.17
CA LEU A 62 8.83 -1.37 -4.90
C LEU A 62 8.87 -2.50 -5.92
N ASP A 63 9.87 -2.46 -6.78
CA ASP A 63 10.17 -3.56 -7.70
C ASP A 63 10.59 -4.79 -6.90
N ILE A 64 10.01 -5.93 -7.28
CA ILE A 64 10.37 -7.22 -6.72
C ILE A 64 11.26 -7.92 -7.75
N THR A 65 12.53 -8.04 -7.41
CA THR A 65 13.52 -8.83 -8.14
C THR A 65 13.86 -10.07 -7.32
N ASP A 66 13.98 -11.18 -8.01
CA ASP A 66 14.40 -12.50 -7.52
C ASP A 66 15.86 -12.53 -7.04
#